data_AF-A0A1A2ZBV1-F1
#
_entry.id   AF-A0A1A2ZBV1-F1
#
_cell.length_a   1.000
_cell.length_b   1.000
_cell.length_c   1.000
_cell.angle_alpha   90.00
_cell.angle_beta   90.00
_cell.angle_gamma   90.00
#
_symmetry.space_group_name_H-M   'P 1'
#
loop_
_entity.id
_entity.type
_entity.pdbx_description
1 polymer ?
#
loop_
_entity_poly.entity_id
_entity_poly.type
_entity_poly.pdbx_seq_one_letter_code
_entity_poly.pdbx_strand_id
1 'polypeptide(L)'
;MSTSRRRRPALIALVIVAACGCLALGWWQWTRFQSVSGTFQNLGYALQWPLFAWFCVYAYRKFVRYEEEPPQAHNTAEMTEIPAGLLPERPKPAPPPTDDPALREYNAYLAELAQKDAQKENRTTA
;
A
#
# COMPACT_ATOMS: atom_id res chain seq x y z
N MET A 1 -7.68 0.04 32.35
CA MET A 1 -6.40 0.73 32.67
C MET A 1 -5.53 0.78 31.42
N SER A 2 -5.24 1.99 30.95
CA SER A 2 -4.63 2.34 29.67
C SER A 2 -3.29 1.61 29.39
N THR A 3 -3.29 0.68 28.43
CA THR A 3 -2.10 -0.08 28.02
C THR A 3 -1.06 0.80 27.31
N SER A 4 -1.47 1.92 26.69
CA SER A 4 -0.54 2.84 26.01
C SER A 4 0.42 3.51 26.99
N ARG A 5 -0.07 3.94 28.16
CA ARG A 5 0.75 4.65 29.15
C ARG A 5 1.88 3.79 29.73
N ARG A 6 1.69 2.46 29.82
CA ARG A 6 2.76 1.51 30.24
C ARG A 6 3.78 1.25 29.13
N ARG A 7 3.40 1.38 27.86
CA ARG A 7 4.30 1.16 26.70
C ARG A 7 5.18 2.35 26.37
N ARG A 8 4.78 3.57 26.76
CA ARG A 8 5.56 4.82 26.58
C ARG A 8 7.04 4.69 26.98
N PRO A 9 7.41 4.25 28.20
CA PRO A 9 8.82 4.12 28.58
C PRO A 9 9.59 3.11 27.72
N ALA A 10 8.95 1.99 27.35
CA ALA A 10 9.58 1.00 26.47
C ALA A 10 9.81 1.55 25.05
N LEU A 11 8.85 2.31 24.51
CA LEU A 11 9.00 2.98 23.22
C LEU A 11 10.08 4.08 23.27
N ILE A 12 10.16 4.85 24.35
CA ILE A 12 11.22 5.84 24.56
C ILE A 12 12.58 5.15 24.57
N ALA A 13 12.72 4.08 25.35
CA ALA A 13 13.97 3.31 25.40
C ALA A 13 14.34 2.76 24.01
N LEU A 14 13.38 2.21 23.28
CA LEU A 14 13.58 1.72 21.92
C LEU A 14 14.05 2.83 20.96
N VAL A 15 13.45 4.02 21.04
CA VAL A 15 13.83 5.18 20.21
C VAL A 15 15.23 5.67 20.56
N ILE A 16 15.60 5.72 21.85
CA ILE A 16 16.94 6.09 22.29
C ILE A 16 17.96 5.08 21.76
N VAL A 17 17.71 3.78 21.94
CA VAL A 17 18.60 2.72 21.43
C VAL A 17 18.75 2.81 19.91
N ALA A 18 17.66 3.00 19.18
CA ALA A 18 17.69 3.16 17.72
C ALA A 18 18.49 4.41 17.30
N ALA A 19 18.27 5.55 17.95
CA ALA A 19 18.97 6.80 17.66
C ALA A 19 20.46 6.69 17.99
N CYS A 20 20.83 6.13 19.14
CA CYS A 20 22.22 5.87 19.51
C CYS A 20 22.90 4.90 18.53
N GLY A 21 22.20 3.84 18.11
CA GLY A 21 22.71 2.90 17.09
C GLY A 21 22.97 3.59 15.75
N CYS A 22 22.05 4.43 15.29
CA CYS A 22 22.24 5.24 14.08
C CYS A 22 23.44 6.18 14.22
N LEU A 23 23.56 6.92 15.33
CA LEU A 23 24.69 7.82 15.54
C LEU A 23 26.03 7.07 15.63
N ALA A 24 26.06 5.89 16.25
CA ALA A 24 27.26 5.05 16.30
C ALA A 24 27.68 4.56 14.90
N LEU A 25 26.72 4.17 14.06
CA LEU A 25 26.97 3.83 12.66
C LEU A 25 27.46 5.02 11.85
N GLY A 26 26.86 6.20 12.05
CA GLY A 26 27.28 7.45 11.42
C GLY A 26 28.71 7.83 11.82
N TRP A 27 29.04 7.70 13.10
CA TRP A 27 30.39 7.92 13.62
C TRP A 27 31.39 6.94 13.01
N TRP A 28 31.05 5.66 12.95
CA TRP A 28 31.90 4.65 12.32
C TRP A 28 32.14 4.96 10.83
N GLN A 29 31.09 5.36 10.10
CA GLN A 29 31.21 5.76 8.69
C GLN A 29 32.06 7.02 8.52
N TRP A 30 31.95 7.98 9.43
CA TRP A 30 32.81 9.17 9.45
C TRP A 30 34.29 8.78 9.61
N THR A 31 34.61 7.91 10.57
CA THR A 31 35.98 7.42 10.73
C THR A 31 36.47 6.62 9.52
N ARG A 32 35.59 5.83 8.87
CA ARG A 32 35.92 5.13 7.62
C ARG A 32 36.16 6.09 6.45
N PHE A 33 35.40 7.18 6.36
CA PHE A 33 35.62 8.23 5.37
C PHE A 33 36.99 8.92 5.54
N GLN A 34 37.45 9.12 6.78
CA GLN A 34 38.76 9.72 7.05
C GLN A 34 39.96 8.80 6.78
N SER A 35 39.72 7.51 6.51
CA SER A 35 40.79 6.55 6.23
C SER A 35 41.32 6.67 4.79
N VAL A 36 42.51 6.11 4.52
CA VAL A 36 43.15 6.12 3.18
C VAL A 36 42.29 5.47 2.07
N SER A 37 41.30 4.65 2.47
CA SER A 37 40.32 3.99 1.58
C SER A 37 38.93 4.63 1.65
N GLY A 38 38.81 5.83 2.19
CA GLY A 38 37.55 6.56 2.31
C GLY A 38 37.00 7.02 0.95
N THR A 39 35.69 6.90 0.76
CA THR A 39 34.98 7.35 -0.46
C THR A 39 33.88 8.34 -0.10
N PHE A 40 33.43 9.14 -1.07
CA PHE A 40 32.28 10.03 -0.90
C PHE A 40 30.98 9.31 -0.50
N GLN A 41 30.85 8.03 -0.84
CA GLN A 41 29.72 7.21 -0.41
C GLN A 41 29.71 7.01 1.12
N ASN A 42 30.88 6.83 1.75
CA ASN A 42 31.00 6.72 3.21
C ASN A 42 30.59 8.03 3.89
N LEU A 43 30.95 9.18 3.30
CA LEU A 43 30.50 10.49 3.78
C LEU A 43 28.99 10.64 3.68
N GLY A 44 28.40 10.23 2.55
CA GLY A 44 26.94 10.18 2.37
C GLY A 44 26.26 9.37 3.48
N TYR A 45 26.77 8.18 3.77
CA TYR A 45 26.25 7.37 4.88
C TYR A 45 26.47 8.01 6.25
N ALA A 46 27.65 8.59 6.49
CA ALA A 46 27.96 9.29 7.74
C ALA A 46 26.98 10.43 8.03
N LEU A 47 26.47 11.12 7.00
CA LEU A 47 25.45 12.17 7.11
C LEU A 47 24.02 11.63 7.11
N GLN A 48 23.77 10.52 6.40
CA GLN A 48 22.47 9.86 6.33
C GLN A 48 22.06 9.24 7.68
N TRP A 49 23.00 8.63 8.41
CA TRP A 49 22.70 7.98 9.68
C TRP A 49 22.19 8.97 10.76
N PRO A 50 22.76 10.17 10.95
CA PRO A 50 22.19 11.22 11.80
C PRO A 50 20.77 11.65 11.39
N LEU A 51 20.48 11.75 10.09
CA LEU A 51 19.12 12.04 9.61
C LEU A 51 18.13 10.96 10.03
N PHE A 52 18.52 9.69 9.98
CA PHE A 52 17.70 8.59 10.48
C PHE A 52 17.55 8.61 12.00
N ALA A 53 18.60 8.94 12.76
CA ALA A 53 18.49 9.12 14.20
C ALA A 53 17.46 10.20 14.56
N TRP A 54 17.51 11.35 13.87
CA TRP A 54 16.52 12.42 14.01
C TRP A 54 15.12 11.95 13.64
N PHE A 55 14.99 11.20 12.53
CA PHE A 55 13.72 10.65 12.09
C PHE A 55 13.08 9.72 13.12
N CYS A 56 13.84 8.85 13.79
CA CYS A 56 13.33 8.01 14.87
C CYS A 56 12.72 8.84 16.03
N VAL A 57 13.40 9.91 16.44
CA VAL A 57 12.91 10.81 17.49
C VAL A 57 11.66 11.57 17.02
N TYR A 58 11.67 12.06 15.79
CA TYR A 58 10.54 12.76 15.19
C TYR A 58 9.31 11.85 15.08
N ALA A 59 9.48 10.62 14.61
CA ALA A 59 8.41 9.64 14.49
C ALA A 59 7.78 9.34 15.86
N TYR A 60 8.59 9.18 16.91
CA TYR A 60 8.08 9.01 18.27
C TYR A 60 7.31 10.25 18.76
N ARG A 61 7.85 11.46 18.57
CA ARG A 61 7.13 12.70 18.90
C ARG A 61 5.78 12.78 18.19
N LYS A 62 5.76 12.45 16.89
CA LYS A 62 4.55 12.50 16.08
C LYS A 62 3.54 11.42 16.52
N PHE A 63 4.02 10.22 16.83
CA PHE A 63 3.22 9.14 17.40
C PHE A 63 2.55 9.56 18.71
N VAL A 64 3.31 10.14 19.66
CA VAL A 64 2.76 10.65 20.92
C VAL A 64 1.70 11.73 20.66
N ARG A 65 1.96 12.65 19.73
CA ARG A 65 0.98 13.68 19.36
C ARG A 65 -0.31 13.08 18.80
N TYR A 66 -0.24 12.05 17.96
CA TYR A 66 -1.43 11.37 17.43
C TYR A 66 -2.18 10.55 18.48
N GLU A 67 -1.50 10.02 19.52
CA GLU A 67 -2.19 9.41 20.66
C GLU A 67 -2.93 10.45 21.52
N GLU A 68 -2.40 11.66 21.64
CA GLU A 68 -2.96 12.73 22.49
C GLU A 68 -4.07 13.52 21.78
N GLU A 69 -3.89 13.79 20.49
CA GLU A 69 -4.85 14.44 19.60
C GLU A 69 -5.29 13.42 18.55
N PRO A 70 -6.28 12.54 18.82
CA PRO A 70 -6.85 11.72 17.77
C PRO A 70 -7.32 12.68 16.67
N PRO A 71 -6.87 12.49 15.41
CA PRO A 71 -7.25 13.38 14.33
C PRO A 71 -8.77 13.43 14.29
N GLN A 72 -9.33 14.66 14.25
CA GLN A 72 -10.77 14.80 14.02
C GLN A 72 -11.10 13.96 12.80
N ALA A 73 -12.05 13.04 12.94
CA ALA A 73 -12.51 12.24 11.82
C ALA A 73 -12.84 13.22 10.70
N HIS A 74 -12.04 13.21 9.62
CA HIS A 74 -12.40 13.95 8.43
C HIS A 74 -13.81 13.47 8.07
N ASN A 75 -14.79 14.37 8.10
CA ASN A 75 -16.15 14.08 7.68
C ASN A 75 -16.05 13.51 6.27
N THR A 76 -16.08 12.18 6.17
CA THR A 76 -16.03 11.44 4.89
C THR A 76 -17.34 11.67 4.10
N ALA A 77 -18.27 12.44 4.68
CA ALA A 77 -19.48 12.94 4.05
C ALA A 77 -19.25 14.09 3.06
N GLU A 78 -18.10 14.78 3.10
CA GLU A 78 -17.78 15.83 2.12
C GLU A 78 -16.65 15.35 1.17
N MET A 79 -17.00 15.17 -0.10
CA MET A 79 -16.08 14.91 -1.23
C MET A 79 -15.39 13.54 -1.28
N THR A 80 -16.18 12.48 -1.48
CA THR A 80 -15.70 11.32 -2.28
C THR A 80 -16.60 11.03 -3.48
N GLU A 81 -17.76 11.69 -3.57
CA GLU A 81 -18.58 11.65 -4.77
C GLU A 81 -18.09 12.71 -5.76
N ILE A 82 -17.66 12.25 -6.94
CA ILE A 82 -17.47 13.11 -8.11
C ILE A 82 -18.88 13.61 -8.48
N PRO A 83 -19.16 14.94 -8.48
CA PRO A 83 -20.44 15.48 -8.92
C PRO A 83 -20.91 14.82 -10.20
N ALA A 84 -22.20 14.44 -10.27
CA ALA A 84 -22.80 13.66 -11.37
C ALA A 84 -22.72 14.33 -12.77
N GLY A 85 -22.08 15.49 -12.90
CA GLY A 85 -21.81 16.20 -14.16
C GLY A 85 -20.34 16.47 -14.46
N LEU A 86 -19.38 15.99 -13.65
CA LEU A 86 -17.94 16.13 -13.93
C LEU A 86 -17.42 15.07 -14.91
N LEU A 87 -18.09 13.93 -15.03
CA LEU A 87 -17.72 12.89 -15.98
C LEU A 87 -18.58 13.02 -17.25
N PRO A 88 -17.98 12.97 -18.45
CA PRO A 88 -18.73 12.82 -19.69
C PRO A 88 -19.66 11.61 -19.61
N GLU A 89 -20.89 11.77 -20.10
CA GLU A 89 -21.86 10.67 -20.15
C GLU A 89 -21.25 9.49 -20.93
N ARG A 90 -21.18 8.31 -20.30
CA ARG A 90 -20.60 7.13 -20.93
C ARG A 90 -21.39 6.82 -22.21
N PRO A 91 -20.74 6.76 -23.39
CA PRO A 91 -21.41 6.36 -24.62
C PRO A 91 -22.10 5.01 -24.40
N LYS A 92 -23.41 4.95 -24.67
CA LYS A 92 -24.15 3.69 -24.61
C LYS A 92 -23.54 2.74 -25.65
N PRO A 93 -23.22 1.49 -25.28
CA PRO A 93 -22.73 0.51 -26.23
C PRO A 93 -23.71 0.40 -27.39
N ALA A 94 -23.23 0.55 -28.63
CA ALA A 94 -24.04 0.27 -29.79
C ALA A 94 -24.47 -1.21 -29.74
N PRO A 95 -25.74 -1.53 -30.01
CA PRO A 95 -26.16 -2.92 -30.07
C PRO A 95 -25.32 -3.64 -31.14
N PRO A 96 -24.76 -4.83 -30.83
CA PRO A 96 -23.98 -5.58 -31.80
C PRO A 96 -24.86 -5.94 -33.01
N PRO A 97 -24.31 -5.94 -34.24
CA PRO A 97 -25.06 -6.32 -35.43
C PRO A 97 -25.59 -7.75 -35.28
N THR A 98 -26.92 -7.91 -35.33
CA THR A 98 -27.64 -9.15 -35.06
C THR A 98 -27.28 -10.30 -36.02
N ASP A 99 -26.77 -9.98 -37.21
CA ASP A 99 -26.56 -10.93 -38.31
C ASP A 99 -25.08 -11.26 -38.59
N ASP A 100 -24.21 -11.29 -37.57
CA ASP A 100 -22.85 -11.79 -37.75
C ASP A 100 -22.87 -13.31 -37.98
N PRO A 101 -22.47 -13.82 -39.17
CA PRO A 101 -22.41 -15.26 -39.43
C PRO A 101 -21.50 -16.01 -38.45
N ALA A 102 -20.41 -15.40 -37.99
CA ALA A 102 -19.48 -16.04 -37.06
C ALA A 102 -20.10 -16.24 -35.68
N LEU A 103 -20.88 -15.26 -35.19
CA LEU A 103 -21.61 -15.39 -33.91
C LEU A 103 -22.71 -16.45 -33.99
N ARG A 104 -23.37 -16.61 -35.13
CA ARG A 104 -24.37 -17.67 -35.32
C ARG A 104 -23.76 -19.06 -35.23
N GLU A 105 -22.62 -19.28 -35.90
CA GLU A 105 -21.90 -20.55 -35.82
C GLU A 105 -21.40 -20.83 -34.40
N TYR A 106 -20.87 -19.82 -33.72
CA TYR A 106 -20.41 -19.94 -32.33
C TYR A 106 -21.56 -20.27 -31.37
N ASN A 107 -22.70 -19.59 -31.48
CA ASN A 107 -23.87 -19.86 -30.64
C ASN A 107 -24.47 -21.25 -30.92
N ALA A 108 -24.45 -21.71 -32.18
CA ALA A 108 -24.86 -23.07 -32.54
C ALA A 108 -23.94 -24.12 -31.90
N TYR A 109 -22.63 -23.88 -31.92
CA TYR A 109 -21.66 -24.75 -31.24
C TYR A 109 -21.88 -24.81 -29.72
N LEU A 110 -22.09 -23.64 -29.08
CA LEU A 110 -22.40 -23.59 -27.64
C LEU A 110 -23.71 -24.33 -27.31
N ALA A 111 -24.73 -24.23 -28.16
CA ALA A 111 -25.98 -24.94 -27.99
C ALA A 111 -25.79 -26.46 -28.11
N GLU A 112 -24.95 -26.93 -29.04
CA GLU A 112 -24.60 -28.35 -29.17
C GLU A 112 -23.87 -28.87 -27.92
N LEU A 113 -22.92 -28.09 -27.39
CA LEU A 113 -22.20 -28.45 -26.17
C LEU A 113 -23.16 -28.55 -24.97
N ALA A 114 -24.04 -27.57 -24.80
CA ALA A 114 -25.05 -27.59 -23.75
C ALA A 114 -26.00 -28.80 -23.86
N GLN A 115 -26.39 -29.20 -25.08
CA GLN A 115 -27.18 -30.41 -25.28
C GLN A 115 -26.42 -31.68 -24.90
N LYS A 116 -25.13 -31.78 -25.24
CA LYS A 116 -24.28 -32.91 -24.84
C LYS A 116 -24.12 -33.00 -23.33
N ASP A 117 -23.92 -31.87 -22.66
CA ASP A 117 -23.82 -31.81 -21.20
C ASP A 117 -25.14 -32.23 -20.55
N ALA A 118 -26.29 -31.73 -21.04
CA ALA A 118 -27.60 -32.15 -20.55
C ALA A 118 -27.87 -33.64 -20.78
N GLN A 119 -27.46 -34.21 -21.93
CA GLN A 119 -27.58 -35.65 -22.18
C GLN A 119 -26.70 -36.48 -21.24
N LYS A 120 -25.48 -36.02 -20.97
CA LYS A 120 -24.55 -36.67 -20.03
C LYS A 120 -25.08 -36.63 -18.60
N GLU A 121 -25.64 -35.49 -18.19
CA GLU A 121 -26.31 -35.33 -16.90
C GLU A 121 -27.46 -36.34 -16.78
N ASN A 122 -28.40 -36.36 -17.73
CA ASN A 122 -29.54 -37.30 -17.72
C ASN A 122 -29.12 -38.79 -17.69
N ARG A 123 -27.99 -39.16 -18.31
CA ARG A 123 -27.44 -40.54 -18.22
C ARG A 123 -26.82 -40.87 -16.86
N THR A 124 -26.38 -39.86 -16.12
CA THR A 124 -25.73 -40.05 -14.81
C THR A 124 -26.76 -40.06 -13.67
N THR A 125 -27.93 -39.46 -13.90
CA THR A 125 -29.03 -39.38 -12.92
C THR A 125 -30.08 -40.50 -13.06
N ALA A 126 -29.91 -41.44 -13.99
CA ALA A 126 -30.75 -42.63 -14.19
C ALA A 126 -30.06 -43.89 -13.66
#